data_AF-A0A1I8PP33-F1
#
_entry.id   AF-A0A1I8PP33-F1
#
_cell.length_a   1.000
_cell.length_b   1.000
_cell.length_c   1.000
_cell.angle_alpha   90.00
_cell.angle_beta   90.00
_cell.angle_gamma   90.00
#
_symmetry.space_group_name_H-M   'P 1'
#
loop_
_entity.id
_entity.type
_entity.pdbx_description
1 polymer ?
#
loop_
_entity_poly.entity_id
_entity_poly.type
_entity_poly.pdbx_seq_one_letter_code
_entity_poly.pdbx_strand_id
1 'polypeptide(L)'
;MSCGNWTLNSIQSIMMVSLFWICNPANVGGQQNYYIEFTNINCQHNSSAIETLVCSLKKATDNKTLINGRLLLANDIPNFSIRTIVLFNRKNMPRMTLADITVNMCEVLNLMVKNKIVSLYMENFKKYLNVVPKCPLWKNFNYTLNEYAVDLRGLPSFFPEGSFKSVHQIIYENELSAQIKVLGQLNVIQLQAYHNGNINNCYVIRQKEVKYDQTIFHALGLVRMQACGCRSPAQILCFIHQYQLPA
;
A
#
# COMPACT_ATOMS: atom_id res chain seq x y z
N MET A 1 -33.38 9.72 62.46
CA MET A 1 -32.00 9.26 62.20
C MET A 1 -31.98 8.55 60.85
N SER A 2 -30.91 8.77 60.10
CA SER A 2 -30.76 8.75 58.65
C SER A 2 -30.82 7.40 57.94
N CYS A 3 -31.19 7.47 56.66
CA CYS A 3 -30.97 6.48 55.60
C CYS A 3 -29.49 6.10 55.42
N GLY A 4 -29.25 4.87 54.96
CA GLY A 4 -27.99 4.40 54.39
C GLY A 4 -28.25 3.48 53.19
N ASN A 5 -28.01 4.02 52.00
CA ASN A 5 -28.02 3.37 50.68
C ASN A 5 -26.91 2.32 50.55
N TRP A 6 -27.19 1.20 49.88
CA TRP A 6 -26.27 0.59 48.91
C TRP A 6 -27.08 -0.05 47.77
N THR A 7 -26.91 0.51 46.57
CA THR A 7 -27.50 0.04 45.31
C THR A 7 -26.77 -1.20 44.81
N LEU A 8 -27.53 -2.28 44.58
CA LEU A 8 -27.06 -3.52 43.98
C LEU A 8 -26.97 -3.39 42.45
N ASN A 9 -26.06 -2.55 41.96
CA ASN A 9 -25.78 -2.35 40.53
C ASN A 9 -24.27 -2.44 40.26
N SER A 10 -23.70 -3.64 40.37
CA SER A 10 -22.26 -3.82 40.10
C SER A 10 -21.82 -5.22 39.66
N ILE A 11 -22.72 -6.21 39.51
CA ILE A 11 -22.32 -7.58 39.12
C ILE A 11 -22.67 -7.92 37.65
N GLN A 12 -23.58 -7.20 36.98
CA GLN A 12 -23.87 -7.45 35.56
C GLN A 12 -22.88 -6.81 34.57
N SER A 13 -22.02 -5.88 35.01
CA SER A 13 -21.08 -5.19 34.09
C SER A 13 -19.76 -5.92 33.89
N ILE A 14 -19.42 -6.93 34.71
CA ILE A 14 -18.11 -7.60 34.66
C ILE A 14 -18.13 -8.79 33.67
N MET A 15 -19.29 -9.39 33.38
CA MET A 15 -19.38 -10.48 32.39
C MET A 15 -19.52 -10.03 30.93
N MET A 16 -19.84 -8.76 30.65
CA MET A 16 -19.90 -8.28 29.26
C MET A 16 -18.57 -7.77 28.71
N VAL A 17 -17.60 -7.41 29.57
CA VAL A 17 -16.29 -6.90 29.12
C VAL A 17 -15.36 -8.03 28.68
N SER A 18 -15.53 -9.24 29.23
CA SER A 18 -14.71 -10.42 28.91
C SER A 18 -15.07 -11.11 27.60
N LEU A 19 -16.30 -10.95 27.09
CA LEU A 19 -16.72 -11.51 25.79
C LEU A 19 -16.36 -10.62 24.59
N PHE A 20 -16.07 -9.34 24.80
CA PHE A 20 -15.62 -8.43 23.73
C PHE A 20 -14.16 -8.66 23.29
N TRP A 21 -13.36 -9.35 24.11
CA TRP A 21 -11.96 -9.70 23.78
C TRP A 21 -11.81 -10.99 22.97
N ILE A 22 -12.82 -11.86 22.92
CA ILE A 22 -12.75 -13.14 22.21
C ILE A 22 -13.04 -12.98 20.70
N CYS A 23 -13.60 -11.84 20.28
CA CYS A 23 -13.91 -11.54 18.88
C CYS A 23 -13.18 -10.32 18.33
N ASN A 24 -11.93 -10.07 18.74
CA ASN A 24 -11.09 -9.11 18.03
C ASN A 24 -10.29 -9.84 16.95
N PRO A 25 -10.65 -9.79 15.65
CA PRO A 25 -9.82 -10.31 14.57
C PRO A 25 -8.66 -9.33 14.33
N ALA A 26 -7.88 -9.01 15.35
CA ALA A 26 -6.71 -8.14 15.24
C ALA A 26 -5.50 -8.84 14.59
N ASN A 27 -5.66 -10.05 14.07
CA ASN A 27 -4.61 -10.79 13.37
C ASN A 27 -5.15 -11.64 12.21
N VAL A 28 -6.09 -11.12 11.41
CA VAL A 28 -6.13 -11.56 10.01
C VAL A 28 -5.16 -10.67 9.25
N GLY A 29 -3.87 -10.99 9.36
CA GLY A 29 -2.86 -10.53 8.42
C GLY A 29 -3.20 -11.14 7.06
N GLY A 30 -4.17 -10.55 6.37
CA GLY A 30 -4.55 -10.93 5.03
C GLY A 30 -3.31 -10.83 4.14
N GLN A 31 -2.90 -11.96 3.57
CA GLN A 31 -1.79 -12.03 2.65
C GLN A 31 -2.04 -11.00 1.53
N GLN A 32 -1.08 -10.10 1.34
CA GLN A 32 -1.27 -8.97 0.44
C GLN A 32 -1.23 -9.44 -1.00
N ASN A 33 -2.42 -9.50 -1.60
CA ASN A 33 -2.63 -9.97 -2.95
C ASN A 33 -2.73 -8.79 -3.91
N TYR A 34 -1.81 -7.82 -3.85
CA TYR A 34 -1.78 -6.72 -4.80
C TYR A 34 -0.36 -6.28 -5.10
N TYR A 35 -0.17 -5.68 -6.27
CA TYR A 35 1.06 -5.02 -6.67
C TYR A 35 0.76 -3.64 -7.26
N ILE A 36 1.66 -2.69 -7.04
CA ILE A 36 1.62 -1.38 -7.67
C ILE A 36 2.55 -1.39 -8.87
N GLU A 37 2.04 -0.93 -10.01
CA GLU A 37 2.82 -0.65 -11.20
C GLU A 37 2.79 0.84 -11.50
N PHE A 38 3.97 1.48 -11.49
CA PHE A 38 4.10 2.85 -11.93
C PHE A 38 4.16 2.91 -13.46
N THR A 39 3.28 3.71 -14.04
CA THR A 39 3.17 3.86 -15.50
C THR A 39 3.85 5.12 -16.00
N ASN A 40 3.86 6.20 -15.19
CA ASN A 40 4.48 7.45 -15.56
C ASN A 40 4.92 8.24 -14.32
N ILE A 41 6.04 8.96 -14.44
CA ILE A 41 6.45 9.98 -13.47
C ILE A 41 6.85 11.24 -14.23
N ASN A 42 6.37 12.38 -13.76
CA ASN A 42 6.74 13.69 -14.29
C ASN A 42 7.12 14.60 -13.12
N CYS A 43 8.28 15.22 -13.22
CA CYS A 43 8.81 16.11 -12.20
C CYS A 43 9.14 17.46 -12.83
N GLN A 44 8.66 18.52 -12.20
CA GLN A 44 8.79 19.89 -12.66
C GLN A 44 9.15 20.77 -11.47
N HIS A 45 10.04 21.75 -11.68
CA HIS A 45 10.36 22.76 -10.69
C HIS A 45 10.27 24.15 -11.33
N ASN A 46 9.79 25.12 -10.56
CA ASN A 46 9.56 26.49 -11.01
C ASN A 46 10.26 27.53 -10.13
N SER A 47 10.89 27.10 -9.02
CA SER A 47 11.56 28.01 -8.09
C SER A 47 13.06 28.07 -8.34
N SER A 48 13.63 29.26 -8.14
CA SER A 48 15.07 29.51 -8.12
C SER A 48 15.78 28.80 -6.96
N ALA A 49 15.06 28.29 -5.96
CA ALA A 49 15.64 27.50 -4.87
C ALA A 49 16.04 26.07 -5.30
N ILE A 50 15.52 25.58 -6.42
CA ILE A 50 15.80 24.24 -6.95
C ILE A 50 16.56 24.37 -8.26
N GLU A 51 17.79 23.86 -8.28
CA GLU A 51 18.64 23.86 -9.47
C GLU A 51 18.27 22.71 -10.42
N THR A 52 18.03 21.52 -9.86
CA THR A 52 17.69 20.34 -10.66
C THR A 52 16.70 19.46 -9.92
N LEU A 53 15.65 19.05 -10.61
CA LEU A 53 14.76 17.99 -10.18
C LEU A 53 14.52 17.02 -11.34
N VAL A 54 15.03 15.80 -11.22
CA VAL A 54 14.89 14.75 -12.24
C VAL A 54 14.28 13.52 -11.62
N CYS A 55 13.34 12.91 -12.32
CA CYS A 55 12.72 11.65 -11.92
C CYS A 55 12.66 10.69 -13.11
N SER A 56 12.83 9.40 -12.85
CA SER A 56 12.74 8.38 -13.88
C SER A 56 12.18 7.07 -13.33
N LEU A 57 11.60 6.28 -14.22
CA LEU A 57 11.17 4.93 -13.93
C LEU A 57 12.20 3.94 -14.50
N LYS A 58 12.55 2.93 -13.70
CA LYS A 58 13.40 1.81 -14.11
C LYS A 58 12.60 0.51 -13.97
N LYS A 59 12.58 -0.31 -15.01
CA LYS A 59 12.01 -1.67 -14.93
C LYS A 59 13.03 -2.61 -14.31
N ALA A 60 12.63 -3.36 -13.29
CA ALA A 60 13.42 -4.41 -12.66
C ALA A 60 13.08 -5.79 -13.26
N THR A 61 13.93 -6.78 -12.98
CA THR A 61 13.84 -8.15 -13.51
C THR A 61 12.52 -8.85 -13.21
N ASP A 62 11.85 -8.49 -12.10
CA ASP A 62 10.57 -9.07 -11.65
C ASP A 62 9.31 -8.37 -12.21
N ASN A 63 9.43 -7.62 -13.31
CA ASN A 63 8.37 -6.72 -13.80
C ASN A 63 7.89 -5.69 -12.76
N LYS A 64 8.77 -5.33 -11.81
CA LYS A 64 8.54 -4.25 -10.84
C LYS A 64 9.05 -2.95 -11.45
N THR A 65 8.28 -1.88 -11.27
CA THR A 65 8.74 -0.54 -11.65
C THR A 65 9.34 0.14 -10.42
N LEU A 66 10.59 0.56 -10.54
CA LEU A 66 11.35 1.27 -9.52
C LEU A 66 11.41 2.76 -9.88
N ILE A 67 11.36 3.61 -8.86
CA ILE A 67 11.48 5.07 -9.05
C ILE A 67 12.89 5.51 -8.71
N ASN A 68 13.50 6.30 -9.59
CA ASN A 68 14.71 7.06 -9.29
C ASN A 68 14.40 8.55 -9.28
N GLY A 69 15.09 9.28 -8.43
CA GLY A 69 14.96 10.71 -8.27
C GLY A 69 16.29 11.37 -7.96
N ARG A 70 16.48 12.58 -8.45
CA ARG A 70 17.63 13.43 -8.13
C ARG A 70 17.16 14.85 -7.91
N LEU A 71 17.58 15.43 -6.78
CA LEU A 71 17.29 16.80 -6.38
C LEU A 71 18.60 17.51 -6.04
N LEU A 72 18.81 18.66 -6.66
CA LEU A 72 19.89 19.59 -6.36
C LEU A 72 19.27 20.95 -6.02
N LEU A 73 19.63 21.48 -4.86
CA LEU A 73 19.14 22.75 -4.37
C LEU A 73 20.13 23.86 -4.70
N ALA A 74 19.62 24.99 -5.18
CA ALA A 74 20.41 26.20 -5.42
C ALA A 74 20.65 26.99 -4.13
N ASN A 75 19.67 26.94 -3.21
CA ASN A 75 19.69 27.63 -1.92
C ASN A 75 19.45 26.66 -0.77
N ASP A 76 19.92 27.02 0.42
CA ASP A 76 19.59 26.28 1.63
C ASP A 76 18.10 26.45 1.93
N ILE A 77 17.40 25.34 2.16
CA ILE A 77 15.96 25.32 2.43
C ILE A 77 15.76 25.01 3.92
N PRO A 78 15.55 26.02 4.79
CA PRO A 78 15.41 25.79 6.23
C PRO A 78 14.08 25.15 6.60
N ASN A 79 13.03 25.42 5.84
CA ASN A 79 11.70 24.89 6.07
C ASN A 79 10.95 24.74 4.76
N PHE A 80 10.16 23.67 4.61
CA PHE A 80 9.30 23.47 3.45
C PHE A 80 8.14 22.54 3.80
N SER A 81 7.06 22.66 3.02
CA SER A 81 5.89 21.80 3.15
C SER A 81 5.73 20.94 1.90
N ILE A 82 5.13 19.76 2.09
CA ILE A 82 4.69 18.91 0.98
C ILE A 82 3.18 18.79 1.05
N ARG A 83 2.48 19.21 -0.01
CA ARG A 83 1.07 18.87 -0.23
C ARG A 83 0.98 17.64 -1.12
N THR A 84 0.31 16.60 -0.65
CA THR A 84 0.11 15.34 -1.37
C THR A 84 -1.37 15.15 -1.66
N ILE A 85 -1.70 15.02 -2.94
CA ILE A 85 -3.05 14.74 -3.43
C ILE A 85 -3.02 13.40 -4.14
N VAL A 86 -3.82 12.44 -3.65
CA VAL A 86 -3.95 11.10 -4.23
C VAL A 86 -5.35 10.94 -4.78
N LEU A 87 -5.45 10.84 -6.09
CA LEU A 87 -6.69 10.55 -6.81
C LEU A 87 -6.70 9.09 -7.21
N PHE A 88 -7.82 8.42 -7.01
CA PHE A 88 -8.02 7.02 -7.37
C PHE A 88 -9.22 6.87 -8.29
N ASN A 89 -9.08 6.01 -9.28
CA ASN A 89 -10.10 5.77 -10.28
C ASN A 89 -10.26 4.27 -10.49
N ARG A 90 -11.48 3.77 -10.27
CA ARG A 90 -11.87 2.38 -10.49
C ARG A 90 -12.76 2.31 -11.72
N LYS A 91 -12.67 1.19 -12.44
CA LYS A 91 -13.50 0.96 -13.63
C LYS A 91 -14.98 1.13 -13.27
N ASN A 92 -15.70 1.90 -14.09
CA ASN A 92 -17.14 2.17 -13.95
C ASN A 92 -17.55 2.87 -12.64
N MET A 93 -16.62 3.53 -11.93
CA MET A 93 -16.94 4.35 -10.76
C MET A 93 -16.39 5.77 -10.93
N PRO A 94 -17.00 6.77 -10.27
CA PRO A 94 -16.46 8.12 -10.28
C PRO A 94 -15.07 8.15 -9.63
N ARG A 95 -14.24 9.10 -10.08
CA ARG A 95 -12.92 9.36 -9.49
C ARG A 95 -13.09 9.82 -8.04
N MET A 96 -12.26 9.28 -7.14
CA MET A 96 -12.26 9.58 -5.71
C MET A 96 -10.95 10.23 -5.29
N THR A 97 -10.98 11.13 -4.32
CA THR A 97 -9.78 11.65 -3.66
C THR A 97 -9.51 10.82 -2.41
N LEU A 98 -8.42 10.06 -2.39
CA LEU A 98 -8.02 9.25 -1.24
C LEU A 98 -7.31 10.08 -0.17
N ALA A 99 -6.55 11.09 -0.58
CA ALA A 99 -5.84 11.98 0.31
C ALA A 99 -5.67 13.36 -0.33
N ASP A 100 -5.80 14.40 0.48
CA ASP A 100 -5.32 15.75 0.21
C ASP A 100 -4.77 16.27 1.54
N ILE A 101 -3.47 16.09 1.73
CA ILE A 101 -2.78 16.37 2.99
C ILE A 101 -1.63 17.33 2.74
N THR A 102 -1.43 18.28 3.65
CA THR A 102 -0.27 19.17 3.64
C THR A 102 0.49 19.00 4.93
N VAL A 103 1.80 18.78 4.83
CA VAL A 103 2.65 18.49 5.99
C VAL A 103 3.92 19.31 5.92
N ASN A 104 4.32 19.92 7.04
CA ASN A 104 5.63 20.53 7.19
C ASN A 104 6.68 19.41 7.27
N MET A 105 7.53 19.31 6.25
CA MET A 105 8.46 18.19 6.15
C MET A 105 9.60 18.33 7.15
N CYS A 106 10.01 19.54 7.51
CA CYS A 106 11.06 19.75 8.51
C CYS A 106 10.62 19.35 9.92
N GLU A 107 9.37 19.61 10.29
CA GLU A 107 8.79 19.10 11.53
C GLU A 107 8.74 17.58 11.53
N VAL A 108 8.30 16.95 10.44
CA VAL A 108 8.31 15.50 10.30
C VAL A 108 9.73 14.94 10.44
N LEU A 109 10.71 15.52 9.76
CA LEU A 109 12.10 15.06 9.82
C LEU A 109 12.67 15.16 11.23
N ASN A 110 12.30 16.21 11.98
CA ASN A 110 12.65 16.37 13.40
C ASN A 110 11.93 15.34 14.30
N LEU A 111 10.66 15.05 14.01
CA LEU A 111 9.87 14.04 14.73
C LEU A 111 10.35 12.61 14.46
N MET A 112 10.92 12.31 13.28
CA MET A 112 11.53 11.00 13.00
C MET A 112 12.60 10.65 14.03
N VAL A 113 13.33 11.64 14.54
CA VAL A 113 14.39 11.44 15.55
C VAL A 113 13.78 11.15 16.93
N LYS A 114 12.57 11.64 17.19
CA LYS A 114 11.94 11.62 18.52
C LYS A 114 10.83 10.58 18.68
N ASN A 115 10.18 10.16 17.59
CA ASN A 115 8.98 9.31 17.62
C ASN A 115 9.21 7.98 16.88
N LYS A 116 9.04 6.86 17.61
CA LYS A 116 9.28 5.49 17.11
C LYS A 116 8.33 5.08 15.98
N ILE A 117 7.08 5.56 15.98
CA ILE A 117 6.09 5.24 14.93
C ILE A 117 6.50 5.93 13.63
N VAL A 118 6.82 7.23 13.69
CA VAL A 118 7.28 7.99 12.51
C VAL A 118 8.61 7.44 12.00
N SER A 119 9.53 7.03 12.89
CA SER A 119 10.78 6.36 12.50
C SER A 119 10.52 5.08 11.72
N LEU A 120 9.60 4.22 12.15
CA LEU A 120 9.31 2.96 11.48
C LEU A 120 8.84 3.16 10.03
N TYR A 121 7.95 4.12 9.78
CA TYR A 121 7.50 4.45 8.43
C TYR A 121 8.65 4.98 7.56
N MET A 122 9.49 5.83 8.15
CA MET A 122 10.57 6.49 7.42
C MET A 122 11.78 5.59 7.21
N GLU A 123 11.99 4.57 8.06
CA GLU A 123 13.04 3.56 7.89
C GLU A 123 12.94 2.82 6.57
N ASN A 124 11.72 2.59 6.07
CA ASN A 124 11.55 2.00 4.74
C ASN A 124 11.95 2.97 3.63
N PHE A 125 11.70 4.27 3.79
CA PHE A 125 12.07 5.27 2.81
C PHE A 125 13.58 5.56 2.80
N LYS A 126 14.21 5.62 3.98
CA LYS A 126 15.65 5.89 4.16
C LYS A 126 16.55 4.92 3.39
N LYS A 127 16.13 3.67 3.22
CA LYS A 127 16.89 2.63 2.49
C LYS A 127 17.15 2.97 1.02
N TYR A 128 16.31 3.83 0.44
CA TYR A 128 16.39 4.23 -0.96
C TYR A 128 17.06 5.60 -1.14
N LEU A 129 17.38 6.29 -0.05
CA LEU A 129 18.04 7.59 -0.08
C LEU A 129 19.54 7.44 0.13
N ASN A 130 20.34 8.27 -0.53
CA ASN A 130 21.78 8.33 -0.25
C ASN A 130 22.11 8.92 1.13
N VAL A 131 21.27 9.83 1.61
CA VAL A 131 21.38 10.45 2.94
C VAL A 131 19.98 10.61 3.53
N VAL A 132 19.88 10.49 4.84
CA VAL A 132 18.64 10.87 5.54
C VAL A 132 18.60 12.40 5.58
N PRO A 133 17.65 13.06 4.89
CA PRO A 133 17.56 14.51 4.89
C PRO A 133 17.29 15.00 6.32
N LYS A 134 17.95 16.09 6.68
CA LYS A 134 17.72 16.85 7.91
C LYS A 134 17.54 18.30 7.51
N CYS A 135 16.73 19.06 8.24
CA CYS A 135 16.60 20.48 8.00
C CYS A 135 17.69 21.27 8.76
N PRO A 136 18.24 22.35 8.18
CA PRO A 136 17.98 22.85 6.82
C PRO A 136 18.49 21.87 5.75
N LEU A 137 17.80 21.76 4.60
CA LEU A 137 18.35 21.07 3.43
C LEU A 137 19.41 21.96 2.80
N TRP A 138 20.56 21.39 2.49
CA TRP A 138 21.74 22.15 2.06
C TRP A 138 21.80 22.24 0.54
N LYS A 139 22.16 23.42 0.05
CA LYS A 139 22.53 23.62 -1.35
C LYS A 139 23.75 22.81 -1.74
N ASN A 140 23.93 22.60 -3.05
CA ASN A 140 25.07 21.86 -3.61
C ASN A 140 25.19 20.40 -3.10
N PHE A 141 24.17 19.89 -2.42
CA PHE A 141 24.09 18.49 -2.03
C PHE A 141 23.21 17.73 -3.01
N ASN A 142 23.72 16.61 -3.51
CA ASN A 142 23.00 15.78 -4.45
C ASN A 142 22.11 14.78 -3.69
N TYR A 143 20.86 15.16 -3.46
CA TYR A 143 19.87 14.27 -2.85
C TYR A 143 19.40 13.27 -3.91
N THR A 144 19.66 11.98 -3.69
CA THR A 144 19.27 10.93 -4.62
C THR A 144 18.33 9.93 -3.97
N LEU A 145 17.31 9.54 -4.73
CA LEU A 145 16.41 8.44 -4.46
C LEU A 145 16.71 7.36 -5.49
N ASN A 146 17.22 6.22 -5.06
CA ASN A 146 17.63 5.14 -5.95
C ASN A 146 16.73 3.94 -5.74
N GLU A 147 16.20 3.42 -6.85
CA GLU A 147 15.50 2.15 -6.93
C GLU A 147 14.34 2.02 -5.93
N TYR A 148 13.64 3.11 -5.68
CA TYR A 148 12.53 3.13 -4.75
C TYR A 148 11.41 2.20 -5.21
N ALA A 149 11.12 1.21 -4.35
CA ALA A 149 9.99 0.31 -4.48
C ALA A 149 9.00 0.61 -3.37
N VAL A 150 7.71 0.69 -3.71
CA VAL A 150 6.67 0.88 -2.70
C VAL A 150 6.52 -0.40 -1.89
N ASP A 151 6.63 -0.25 -0.58
CA ASP A 151 6.28 -1.30 0.35
C ASP A 151 4.77 -1.31 0.58
N LEU A 152 4.14 -2.40 0.14
CA LEU A 152 2.70 -2.58 0.21
C LEU A 152 2.24 -3.06 1.58
N ARG A 153 3.15 -3.46 2.48
CA ARG A 153 2.86 -4.03 3.81
C ARG A 153 1.99 -3.17 4.72
N GLY A 154 1.94 -1.86 4.47
CA GLY A 154 1.10 -0.92 5.21
C GLY A 154 -0.28 -0.64 4.60
N LEU A 155 -0.56 -1.13 3.39
CA LEU A 155 -1.86 -0.90 2.75
C LEU A 155 -2.91 -1.92 3.29
N PRO A 156 -4.13 -1.47 3.59
CA PRO A 156 -5.22 -2.35 3.93
C PRO A 156 -5.53 -3.37 2.82
N SER A 157 -5.92 -4.59 3.20
CA SER A 157 -6.22 -5.69 2.27
C SER A 157 -7.45 -5.45 1.39
N PHE A 158 -8.28 -4.45 1.70
CA PHE A 158 -9.53 -4.15 0.99
C PHE A 158 -9.35 -3.16 -0.18
N PHE A 159 -8.13 -2.70 -0.47
CA PHE A 159 -7.92 -1.76 -1.57
C PHE A 159 -8.28 -2.40 -2.93
N PRO A 160 -9.23 -1.82 -3.68
CA PRO A 160 -9.71 -2.43 -4.92
C PRO A 160 -8.74 -2.18 -6.08
N GLU A 161 -8.88 -2.94 -7.17
CA GLU A 161 -8.15 -2.70 -8.41
C GLU A 161 -8.53 -1.34 -9.03
N GLY A 162 -7.54 -0.62 -9.55
CA GLY A 162 -7.75 0.65 -10.23
C GLY A 162 -6.48 1.43 -10.54
N SER A 163 -6.66 2.57 -11.21
CA SER A 163 -5.57 3.50 -11.51
C SER A 163 -5.50 4.61 -10.47
N PHE A 164 -4.30 5.09 -10.15
CA PHE A 164 -4.11 6.22 -9.27
C PHE A 164 -3.25 7.31 -9.92
N LYS A 165 -3.48 8.53 -9.47
CA LYS A 165 -2.65 9.70 -9.75
C LYS A 165 -2.27 10.33 -8.41
N SER A 166 -0.99 10.30 -8.08
CA SER A 166 -0.43 11.02 -6.94
C SER A 166 0.22 12.31 -7.42
N VAL A 167 -0.08 13.43 -6.77
CA VAL A 167 0.54 14.72 -7.01
C VAL A 167 1.17 15.20 -5.71
N HIS A 168 2.49 15.36 -5.70
CA HIS A 168 3.23 15.91 -4.57
C HIS A 168 3.74 17.30 -4.96
N GLN A 169 3.36 18.31 -4.20
CA GLN A 169 3.75 19.70 -4.38
C GLN A 169 4.69 20.09 -3.25
N ILE A 170 5.91 20.51 -3.62
CA ILE A 170 6.87 21.07 -2.69
C ILE A 170 6.60 22.57 -2.62
N ILE A 171 6.28 23.03 -1.42
CA ILE A 171 5.95 24.42 -1.12
C ILE A 171 7.06 24.99 -0.26
N TYR A 172 7.73 26.04 -0.76
CA TYR A 172 8.79 26.76 -0.07
C TYR A 172 8.45 28.24 -0.10
N GLU A 173 8.61 28.94 1.03
CA GLU A 173 8.22 30.36 1.16
C GLU A 173 6.79 30.65 0.68
N ASN A 174 5.87 29.69 0.91
CA ASN A 174 4.47 29.71 0.45
C ASN A 174 4.26 29.71 -1.07
N GLU A 175 5.30 29.43 -1.86
CA GLU A 175 5.23 29.29 -3.30
C GLU A 175 5.44 27.84 -3.75
N LEU A 176 4.85 27.48 -4.88
CA LEU A 176 5.02 26.15 -5.48
C LEU A 176 6.40 26.04 -6.12
N SER A 177 7.35 25.45 -5.40
CA SER A 177 8.72 25.28 -5.88
C SER A 177 8.89 24.11 -6.83
N ALA A 178 8.19 23.01 -6.56
CA ALA A 178 8.22 21.84 -7.42
C ALA A 178 6.95 21.01 -7.34
N GLN A 179 6.71 20.23 -8.39
CA GLN A 179 5.61 19.30 -8.49
C GLN A 179 6.06 17.97 -9.08
N ILE A 180 5.70 16.90 -8.39
CA ILE A 180 5.94 15.51 -8.80
C ILE A 180 4.59 14.86 -9.04
N LYS A 181 4.34 14.42 -10.26
CA LYS A 181 3.14 13.71 -10.67
C LYS A 181 3.50 12.25 -10.95
N VAL A 182 2.88 11.34 -10.22
CA VAL A 182 3.06 9.90 -10.38
C VAL A 182 1.74 9.30 -10.83
N LEU A 183 1.78 8.53 -11.91
CA LEU A 183 0.67 7.73 -12.41
C LEU A 183 1.00 6.26 -12.21
N GLY A 184 0.01 5.47 -11.81
CA GLY A 184 0.18 4.04 -11.70
C GLY A 184 -1.13 3.28 -11.60
N GLN A 185 -1.01 1.97 -11.45
CA GLN A 185 -2.10 1.03 -11.32
C GLN A 185 -1.87 0.16 -10.08
N LEU A 186 -2.95 -0.10 -9.37
CA LEU A 186 -3.01 -1.08 -8.30
C LEU A 186 -3.73 -2.31 -8.85
N ASN A 187 -3.03 -3.43 -8.94
CA ASN A 187 -3.50 -4.68 -9.51
C ASN A 187 -3.61 -5.75 -8.45
N VAL A 188 -4.70 -6.53 -8.44
CA VAL A 188 -4.88 -7.64 -7.52
C VAL A 188 -4.23 -8.91 -8.08
N ILE A 189 -3.43 -9.59 -7.27
CA ILE A 189 -2.86 -10.90 -7.59
C ILE A 189 -3.98 -11.94 -7.40
N GLN A 190 -4.48 -12.51 -8.48
CA GLN A 190 -5.38 -13.66 -8.40
C GLN A 190 -4.55 -14.91 -8.11
N LEU A 191 -4.78 -15.50 -6.94
CA LEU A 191 -4.23 -16.82 -6.60
C LEU A 191 -5.22 -17.86 -7.12
N GLN A 192 -4.81 -18.66 -8.11
CA GLN A 192 -5.58 -19.82 -8.53
C GLN A 192 -5.10 -21.04 -7.74
N ALA A 193 -6.02 -21.72 -7.07
CA ALA A 193 -5.75 -23.01 -6.44
C ALA A 193 -5.65 -24.06 -7.55
N TYR A 194 -4.49 -24.72 -7.65
CA TYR A 194 -4.30 -25.82 -8.58
C TYR A 194 -4.42 -27.14 -7.84
N HIS A 195 -5.41 -27.95 -8.22
CA HIS A 195 -5.58 -29.29 -7.71
C HIS A 195 -4.91 -30.27 -8.68
N ASN A 196 -3.67 -30.66 -8.39
CA ASN A 196 -3.09 -31.82 -9.04
C ASN A 196 -3.87 -33.05 -8.52
N GLY A 197 -4.33 -33.97 -9.37
CA GLY A 197 -5.28 -35.05 -9.05
C GLY A 197 -4.89 -36.06 -7.95
N ASN A 198 -3.92 -35.72 -7.10
CA ASN A 198 -3.53 -36.44 -5.89
C ASN A 198 -4.09 -35.69 -4.67
N ILE A 199 -5.08 -36.29 -4.02
CA ILE A 199 -5.96 -35.75 -2.96
C ILE A 199 -5.24 -35.18 -1.72
N ASN A 200 -3.91 -35.33 -1.66
CA ASN A 200 -3.09 -34.91 -0.52
C ASN A 200 -2.35 -33.59 -0.73
N ASN A 201 -2.30 -33.02 -1.95
CA ASN A 201 -1.48 -31.85 -2.23
C ASN A 201 -2.24 -30.74 -3.01
N CYS A 202 -2.78 -29.77 -2.27
CA CYS A 202 -3.20 -28.49 -2.85
C CYS A 202 -2.02 -27.52 -2.89
N TYR A 203 -1.70 -26.99 -4.07
CA TYR A 203 -0.70 -25.94 -4.23
C TYR A 203 -1.36 -24.62 -4.63
N VAL A 204 -0.93 -23.52 -4.01
CA VAL A 204 -1.29 -22.16 -4.40
C VAL A 204 -0.19 -21.64 -5.32
N ILE A 205 -0.52 -21.42 -6.60
CA ILE A 205 0.45 -20.95 -7.60
C ILE A 205 0.19 -19.46 -7.88
N ARG A 206 1.25 -18.65 -7.84
CA ARG A 206 1.18 -17.24 -8.27
C ARG A 206 1.15 -17.20 -9.81
N GLN A 207 0.04 -16.69 -10.39
CA GLN A 207 -0.17 -16.69 -11.85
C GLN A 207 0.93 -16.02 -12.68
N LYS A 208 1.76 -15.13 -12.11
CA LYS A 208 2.82 -14.42 -12.87
C LYS A 208 4.01 -15.29 -13.25
N GLU A 209 4.11 -16.52 -12.74
CA GLU A 209 5.20 -17.46 -13.05
C GLU A 209 4.85 -18.50 -14.14
N VAL A 210 3.59 -18.55 -14.61
CA VAL A 210 3.19 -19.51 -15.64
C VAL A 210 3.45 -18.91 -17.02
N LYS A 211 4.63 -19.19 -17.58
CA LYS A 211 4.81 -19.16 -19.04
C LYS A 211 3.88 -20.24 -19.61
N TYR A 212 2.84 -19.79 -20.31
CA TYR A 212 1.88 -20.64 -21.01
C TYR A 212 2.62 -21.54 -22.01
N ASP A 213 2.73 -22.83 -21.69
CA ASP A 213 3.01 -23.88 -22.68
C ASP A 213 1.67 -24.46 -23.13
N GLN A 214 1.26 -24.12 -24.36
CA GLN A 214 -0.07 -24.45 -24.91
C GLN A 214 -0.25 -25.95 -25.23
N THR A 215 0.74 -26.79 -24.97
CA THR A 215 0.74 -28.19 -25.44
C THR A 215 -0.06 -29.17 -24.56
N ILE A 216 -0.53 -28.75 -23.37
CA ILE A 216 -1.11 -29.69 -22.37
C ILE A 216 -2.66 -29.72 -22.36
N PHE A 217 -3.36 -28.83 -23.08
CA PHE A 217 -4.81 -28.65 -22.91
C PHE A 217 -5.75 -29.49 -23.79
N HIS A 218 -5.25 -30.51 -24.51
CA HIS A 218 -6.12 -31.36 -25.32
C HIS A 218 -6.61 -32.67 -24.65
N ALA A 219 -6.25 -32.94 -23.39
CA ALA A 219 -6.43 -34.29 -22.83
C ALA A 219 -7.44 -34.46 -21.68
N LEU A 220 -8.18 -33.44 -21.21
CA LEU A 220 -9.12 -33.65 -20.11
C LEU A 220 -10.50 -33.06 -20.41
N GLY A 221 -11.32 -33.91 -21.02
CA GLY A 221 -12.74 -33.70 -21.21
C GLY A 221 -13.51 -33.63 -19.89
N LEU A 222 -14.61 -32.88 -19.95
CA LEU A 222 -15.84 -32.94 -19.15
C LEU A 222 -15.82 -33.93 -17.96
N VAL A 223 -15.74 -33.39 -16.73
CA VAL A 223 -16.17 -34.10 -15.53
C VAL A 223 -17.21 -33.27 -14.78
N ARG A 224 -18.41 -33.85 -14.64
CA ARG A 224 -19.48 -33.39 -13.74
C ARG A 224 -18.94 -33.34 -12.30
N MET A 225 -19.07 -32.18 -11.65
CA MET A 225 -18.74 -32.03 -10.22
C MET A 225 -19.85 -32.63 -9.34
N GLN A 226 -19.52 -33.70 -8.60
CA GLN A 226 -20.24 -34.11 -7.39
C GLN A 226 -19.61 -33.41 -6.19
N ALA A 227 -20.45 -32.87 -5.31
CA ALA A 227 -20.01 -32.25 -4.06
C ALA A 227 -19.46 -33.32 -3.10
N CYS A 228 -18.17 -33.26 -2.78
CA CYS A 228 -17.58 -34.02 -1.68
C CYS A 228 -17.62 -33.17 -0.40
N GLY A 229 -18.44 -33.61 0.57
CA GLY A 229 -18.45 -33.06 1.91
C GLY A 229 -17.22 -33.52 2.71
N CYS A 230 -16.46 -32.59 3.26
CA CYS A 230 -15.39 -32.88 4.21
C CYS A 230 -16.00 -33.12 5.61
N ARG A 231 -15.73 -34.27 6.22
CA ARG A 231 -16.01 -34.56 7.64
C ARG A 231 -14.81 -34.18 8.50
N SER A 232 -15.06 -33.32 9.50
CA SER A 232 -14.25 -32.95 10.68
C SER A 232 -13.34 -31.70 10.56
N PRO A 233 -13.10 -30.99 11.69
CA PRO A 233 -13.12 -29.53 11.72
C PRO A 233 -11.72 -28.93 11.91
N ALA A 234 -10.99 -28.75 10.81
CA ALA A 234 -9.85 -27.84 10.79
C ALA A 234 -9.69 -27.29 9.37
N GLN A 235 -10.21 -26.08 9.19
CA GLN A 235 -9.78 -25.04 8.24
C GLN A 235 -9.43 -25.48 6.80
N ILE A 236 -10.27 -25.08 5.83
CA ILE A 236 -9.95 -24.13 4.76
C ILE A 236 -11.29 -23.75 4.10
N LEU A 237 -11.71 -22.51 4.32
CA LEU A 237 -12.84 -21.88 3.64
C LEU A 237 -12.37 -21.41 2.27
N CYS A 238 -12.65 -22.20 1.23
CA CYS A 238 -12.64 -21.73 -0.15
C CYS A 238 -14.01 -21.12 -0.47
N PHE A 239 -14.12 -19.79 -0.43
CA PHE A 239 -15.25 -19.08 -1.03
C PHE A 239 -14.91 -18.69 -2.46
N ILE A 240 -15.58 -19.30 -3.44
CA ILE A 240 -15.63 -18.80 -4.82
C ILE A 240 -17.06 -18.29 -5.04
N HIS A 241 -17.19 -16.97 -5.20
CA HIS A 241 -18.44 -16.30 -5.56
C HIS A 241 -18.70 -16.54 -7.06
N GLN A 242 -19.71 -17.34 -7.40
CA GLN A 242 -20.18 -17.45 -8.78
C GLN A 242 -21.04 -16.21 -9.12
N TYR A 243 -20.67 -15.48 -10.16
CA TYR A 243 -21.58 -14.58 -10.88
C TYR A 243 -22.26 -15.39 -11.98
N GLN A 244 -23.58 -15.59 -11.89
CA GLN A 244 -24.41 -16.01 -13.02
C GLN A 244 -24.72 -14.80 -13.90
N LEU A 245 -24.42 -14.88 -15.19
CA LEU A 245 -25.02 -14.00 -16.22
C LEU A 245 -26.15 -14.79 -16.91
N PRO A 246 -27.28 -14.15 -17.23
CA PRO A 246 -28.46 -14.85 -17.75
C PRO A 246 -28.43 -15.07 -19.26
N ALA A 247 -28.95 -16.25 -19.62
CA ALA A 247 -29.49 -16.77 -20.90
C ALA A 247 -28.68 -16.58 -22.19
#